data_AF-A0A2V7ZAS5-F1
#
_entry.id   AF-A0A2V7ZAS5-F1
#
_cell.length_a   1.000
_cell.length_b   1.000
_cell.length_c   1.000
_cell.angle_alpha   90.00
_cell.angle_beta   90.00
_cell.angle_gamma   90.00
#
_symmetry.space_group_name_H-M   'P 1'
#
loop_
_entity.id
_entity.type
_entity.pdbx_description
1 polymer ?
#
loop_
_entity_poly.entity_id
_entity_poly.type
_entity_poly.pdbx_seq_one_letter_code
_entity_poly.pdbx_strand_id
1 'polypeptide(L)'
;MGALVAPPINYALSYPHVGFTGMVHIRIPTFMALVADLCASFAASGFRRIIFLNGHYDNTYAIAYGCADAADRMPKGVQAFPINYWDGLTAQEVAEFSGLKNGLHANAAETSAVLAINPALVDLERANVEFPPFPEFTVNTAPVHTAFFFTSPGSVYWATKSGTWGDARKSTAALGERYIEAGVRSTLAVLENIENTFAAMPPR
;
A
#
# COMPACT_ATOMS: atom_id res chain seq x y z
N MET A 1 -19.29 -2.73 6.40
CA MET A 1 -18.95 -3.78 7.39
C MET A 1 -18.78 -3.14 8.76
N GLY A 2 -19.15 -3.80 9.86
CA GLY A 2 -18.99 -3.28 11.23
C GLY A 2 -17.65 -3.63 11.88
N ALA A 3 -16.54 -3.45 11.15
CA ALA A 3 -15.20 -3.80 11.65
C ALA A 3 -14.66 -2.72 12.61
N LEU A 4 -13.85 -3.14 13.59
CA LEU A 4 -13.08 -2.23 14.43
C LEU A 4 -11.79 -1.83 13.71
N VAL A 5 -11.43 -0.55 13.77
CA VAL A 5 -10.21 -0.01 13.15
C VAL A 5 -9.21 0.34 14.26
N ALA A 6 -8.07 -0.36 14.28
CA ALA A 6 -6.97 -0.05 15.18
C ALA A 6 -6.23 1.23 14.74
N PRO A 7 -5.44 1.87 15.63
CA PRO A 7 -4.55 2.96 15.22
C PRO A 7 -3.61 2.55 14.08
N PRO A 8 -3.32 3.45 13.13
CA PRO A 8 -2.46 3.13 11.98
C PRO A 8 -1.00 2.91 12.40
N ILE A 9 -0.31 2.03 11.66
CA ILE A 9 1.13 1.84 11.80
C ILE A 9 1.85 2.92 10.96
N ASN A 10 2.31 3.98 11.62
CA ASN A 10 2.90 5.15 10.94
C ASN A 10 4.41 5.03 10.66
N TYR A 11 5.10 4.06 11.27
CA TYR A 11 6.52 3.78 11.02
C TYR A 11 6.66 2.41 10.36
N ALA A 12 7.14 2.40 9.12
CA ALA A 12 7.19 1.20 8.29
C ALA A 12 8.44 1.16 7.40
N LEU A 13 8.40 0.38 6.33
CA LEU A 13 9.45 0.38 5.32
C LEU A 13 9.32 1.64 4.47
N SER A 14 10.45 2.22 4.11
CA SER A 14 10.54 3.33 3.14
C SER A 14 11.99 3.44 2.62
N TYR A 15 12.71 2.31 2.57
CA TYR A 15 14.11 2.29 2.15
C TYR A 15 14.32 2.79 0.71
N PRO A 16 13.36 2.70 -0.24
CA PRO A 16 13.51 3.34 -1.55
C PRO A 16 13.59 4.88 -1.48
N HIS A 17 13.09 5.48 -0.41
CA HIS A 17 13.07 6.93 -0.18
C HIS A 17 14.29 7.44 0.61
N VAL A 18 15.27 6.59 0.92
CA VAL A 18 16.52 7.00 1.58
C VAL A 18 17.24 8.08 0.77
N GLY A 19 17.47 9.23 1.40
CA GLY A 19 18.10 10.41 0.78
C GLY A 19 17.21 11.66 0.86
N PHE A 20 15.88 11.50 0.91
CA PHE A 20 14.97 12.63 1.12
C PHE A 20 15.06 13.15 2.56
N THR A 21 14.99 14.48 2.71
CA THR A 21 14.98 15.15 4.02
C THR A 21 13.69 14.83 4.77
N GLY A 22 13.79 14.48 6.05
CA GLY A 22 12.63 14.18 6.90
C GLY A 22 12.08 12.76 6.78
N MET A 23 12.69 11.90 5.95
CA MET A 23 12.31 10.49 5.84
C MET A 23 12.75 9.72 7.09
N VAL A 24 11.83 8.95 7.65
CA VAL A 24 12.08 8.00 8.74
C VAL A 24 11.56 6.64 8.32
N HIS A 25 12.39 5.59 8.45
CA HIS A 25 11.99 4.22 8.18
C HIS A 25 12.58 3.25 9.18
N ILE A 26 11.98 2.07 9.29
CA ILE A 26 12.51 0.95 10.07
C ILE A 26 13.01 -0.15 9.15
N ARG A 27 13.80 -1.08 9.70
CA ARG A 27 14.37 -2.21 8.97
C ARG A 27 13.30 -3.27 8.71
N ILE A 28 13.42 -4.01 7.62
CA ILE A 28 12.52 -5.10 7.24
C ILE A 28 12.26 -6.08 8.39
N PRO A 29 13.27 -6.63 9.10
CA PRO A 29 13.02 -7.55 10.21
C PRO A 29 12.25 -6.91 11.37
N THR A 30 12.46 -5.62 11.63
CA THR A 30 11.75 -4.89 12.68
C THR A 30 10.27 -4.71 12.34
N PHE A 31 9.96 -4.36 11.08
CA PHE A 31 8.58 -4.21 10.64
C PHE A 31 7.85 -5.56 10.57
N MET A 32 8.50 -6.63 10.10
CA MET A 32 7.94 -7.98 10.12
C MET A 32 7.61 -8.44 11.55
N ALA A 33 8.55 -8.24 12.48
CA ALA A 33 8.33 -8.56 13.90
C ALA A 33 7.15 -7.77 14.48
N LEU A 34 7.05 -6.47 14.18
CA LEU A 34 5.92 -5.64 14.59
C LEU A 34 4.58 -6.21 14.09
N VAL A 35 4.49 -6.54 12.79
CA VAL A 35 3.27 -7.13 12.21
C VAL A 35 2.94 -8.45 12.91
N ALA A 36 3.94 -9.31 13.13
CA ALA A 36 3.73 -10.62 13.75
C ALA A 36 3.28 -10.51 15.22
N ASP A 37 3.85 -9.57 15.97
CA ASP A 37 3.46 -9.29 17.36
C ASP A 37 2.03 -8.71 17.45
N LEU A 38 1.64 -7.86 16.49
CA LEU A 38 0.27 -7.35 16.39
C LEU A 38 -0.73 -8.46 16.06
N CYS A 39 -0.42 -9.35 15.12
CA CYS A 39 -1.23 -10.54 14.84
C CYS A 39 -1.52 -11.34 16.12
N ALA A 40 -0.46 -11.70 16.85
CA ALA A 40 -0.57 -12.48 18.08
C ALA A 40 -1.34 -11.74 19.18
N SER A 41 -1.10 -10.43 19.33
CA SER A 41 -1.75 -9.60 20.37
C SER A 41 -3.25 -9.41 20.12
N PHE A 42 -3.64 -9.15 18.87
CA PHE A 42 -5.05 -9.07 18.50
C PHE A 42 -5.74 -10.43 18.64
N ALA A 43 -5.08 -11.51 18.23
CA ALA A 43 -5.60 -12.86 18.41
C ALA A 43 -5.82 -13.20 19.90
N ALA A 44 -4.87 -12.88 20.77
CA ALA A 44 -4.99 -13.05 22.22
C ALA A 44 -6.12 -12.21 22.84
N SER A 45 -6.42 -11.06 22.24
CA SER A 45 -7.54 -10.19 22.64
C SER A 45 -8.91 -10.68 22.14
N GLY A 46 -8.96 -11.77 21.37
CA GLY A 46 -10.20 -12.40 20.91
C GLY A 46 -10.59 -12.10 19.46
N PHE A 47 -9.79 -11.33 18.72
CA PHE A 47 -10.03 -11.11 17.28
C PHE A 47 -9.76 -12.39 16.48
N ARG A 48 -10.65 -12.71 15.52
CA ARG A 48 -10.54 -13.93 14.69
C ARG A 48 -10.17 -13.66 13.22
N ARG A 49 -10.47 -12.45 12.74
CA ARG A 49 -10.16 -11.95 11.41
C ARG A 49 -9.41 -10.64 11.59
N ILE A 50 -8.13 -10.64 11.26
CA ILE A 50 -7.25 -9.47 11.41
C ILE A 50 -6.83 -9.04 10.00
N ILE A 51 -7.05 -7.79 9.65
CA ILE A 51 -6.74 -7.27 8.31
C ILE A 51 -5.70 -6.18 8.46
N PHE A 52 -4.55 -6.36 7.82
CA PHE A 52 -3.56 -5.30 7.62
C PHE A 52 -3.85 -4.65 6.28
N LEU A 53 -4.61 -3.55 6.29
CA LEU A 53 -4.91 -2.76 5.10
C LEU A 53 -3.72 -1.84 4.80
N ASN A 54 -2.95 -2.21 3.78
CA ASN A 54 -1.72 -1.54 3.40
C ASN A 54 -1.96 -0.41 2.40
N GLY A 55 -1.28 0.72 2.63
CA GLY A 55 -1.28 1.90 1.77
C GLY A 55 0.09 2.24 1.16
N HIS A 56 1.12 1.41 1.35
CA HIS A 56 2.47 1.70 0.87
C HIS A 56 3.12 0.46 0.23
N TYR A 57 3.53 0.58 -1.03
CA TYR A 57 3.98 -0.55 -1.85
C TYR A 57 5.08 -1.40 -1.18
N ASP A 58 6.09 -0.75 -0.58
CA ASP A 58 7.26 -1.45 -0.02
C ASP A 58 6.92 -2.35 1.18
N ASN A 59 5.80 -2.09 1.84
CA ASN A 59 5.34 -2.89 2.97
C ASN A 59 4.76 -4.25 2.56
N THR A 60 4.32 -4.40 1.30
CA THR A 60 3.46 -5.51 0.83
C THR A 60 3.97 -6.88 1.26
N TYR A 61 5.23 -7.19 0.93
CA TYR A 61 5.80 -8.51 1.23
C TYR A 61 6.13 -8.68 2.71
N ALA A 62 6.55 -7.63 3.40
CA ALA A 62 6.86 -7.70 4.82
C ALA A 62 5.60 -7.92 5.67
N ILE A 63 4.47 -7.31 5.31
CA ILE A 63 3.18 -7.60 5.96
C ILE A 63 2.79 -9.06 5.69
N ALA A 64 2.89 -9.52 4.43
CA ALA A 64 2.55 -10.90 4.08
C ALA A 64 3.36 -11.94 4.87
N TYR A 65 4.68 -11.76 4.93
CA TYR A 65 5.54 -12.65 5.71
C TYR A 65 5.38 -12.48 7.21
N GLY A 66 5.09 -11.28 7.72
CA GLY A 66 4.75 -11.08 9.14
C GLY A 66 3.46 -11.80 9.56
N CYS A 67 2.42 -11.76 8.72
CA CYS A 67 1.20 -12.53 8.91
C CYS A 67 1.47 -14.04 8.91
N ALA A 68 2.27 -14.52 7.95
CA ALA A 68 2.63 -15.92 7.84
C ALA A 68 3.47 -16.41 9.03
N ASP A 69 4.45 -15.62 9.49
CA ASP A 69 5.29 -15.92 10.65
C ASP A 69 4.50 -16.01 11.96
N ALA A 70 3.42 -15.23 12.10
CA ALA A 70 2.54 -15.30 13.25
C ALA A 70 1.54 -16.47 13.20
N ALA A 71 1.28 -17.06 12.03
CA ALA A 71 0.16 -17.99 11.82
C ALA A 71 0.17 -19.18 12.79
N ASP A 72 1.32 -19.83 12.98
CA ASP A 72 1.45 -21.00 13.85
C ASP A 72 1.39 -20.66 15.35
N ARG A 73 1.54 -19.38 15.70
CA ARG A 73 1.47 -18.87 17.08
C ARG A 73 0.06 -18.38 17.45
N MET A 74 -0.81 -18.19 16.47
CA MET A 74 -2.19 -17.78 16.69
C MET A 74 -3.10 -18.99 17.00
N PRO A 75 -4.20 -18.80 17.76
CA PRO A 75 -5.17 -19.86 18.02
C PRO A 75 -5.76 -20.43 16.72
N LYS A 76 -6.08 -21.72 16.72
CA LYS A 76 -6.69 -22.40 15.57
C LYS A 76 -7.94 -21.63 15.08
N GLY A 77 -7.98 -21.35 13.78
CA GLY A 77 -9.08 -20.64 13.12
C GLY A 77 -9.00 -19.11 13.17
N VAL A 78 -7.97 -18.54 13.83
CA VAL A 78 -7.66 -17.11 13.73
C VAL A 78 -6.76 -16.87 12.51
N GLN A 79 -7.04 -15.82 11.74
CA GLN A 79 -6.33 -15.52 10.51
C GLN A 79 -6.01 -14.03 10.39
N ALA A 80 -4.82 -13.74 9.87
CA ALA A 80 -4.36 -12.39 9.54
C ALA A 80 -4.15 -12.27 8.03
N PHE A 81 -4.60 -11.15 7.45
CA PHE A 81 -4.63 -10.95 6.00
C PHE A 81 -3.81 -9.72 5.58
N PRO A 82 -2.82 -9.87 4.68
CA PRO A 82 -2.04 -8.78 4.12
C PRO A 82 -2.74 -8.21 2.87
N ILE A 83 -3.57 -7.18 3.01
CA ILE A 83 -4.38 -6.66 1.90
C ILE A 83 -3.89 -5.26 1.55
N ASN A 84 -3.56 -5.01 0.29
CA ASN A 84 -3.37 -3.65 -0.16
C ASN A 84 -4.71 -3.06 -0.62
N TYR A 85 -4.95 -1.77 -0.37
CA TYR A 85 -6.22 -1.16 -0.80
C TYR A 85 -6.42 -1.21 -2.32
N TRP A 86 -5.36 -1.43 -3.10
CA TRP A 86 -5.37 -1.48 -4.56
C TRP A 86 -5.50 -2.89 -5.16
N ASP A 87 -5.42 -3.97 -4.37
CA ASP A 87 -5.35 -5.35 -4.92
C ASP A 87 -6.57 -5.77 -5.75
N GLY A 88 -7.72 -5.15 -5.50
CA GLY A 88 -8.99 -5.39 -6.20
C GLY A 88 -9.37 -4.29 -7.20
N LEU A 89 -8.49 -3.34 -7.53
CA LEU A 89 -8.79 -2.34 -8.55
C LEU A 89 -8.92 -2.99 -9.93
N THR A 90 -9.91 -2.57 -10.69
CA THR A 90 -10.10 -2.98 -12.08
C THR A 90 -8.99 -2.43 -12.97
N ALA A 91 -8.77 -3.05 -14.13
CA ALA A 91 -7.81 -2.54 -15.12
C ALA A 91 -8.12 -1.09 -15.54
N GLN A 92 -9.39 -0.70 -15.59
CA GLN A 92 -9.79 0.67 -15.90
C GLN A 92 -9.40 1.65 -14.78
N GLU A 93 -9.63 1.29 -13.51
CA GLU A 93 -9.24 2.12 -12.37
C GLU A 93 -7.71 2.23 -12.26
N VAL A 94 -6.98 1.12 -12.47
CA VAL A 94 -5.50 1.15 -12.51
C VAL A 94 -5.02 2.07 -13.63
N ALA A 95 -5.61 1.98 -14.82
CA ALA A 95 -5.25 2.83 -15.96
C ALA A 95 -5.63 4.31 -15.77
N GLU A 96 -6.61 4.60 -14.92
CA GLU A 96 -7.00 5.97 -14.56
C GLU A 96 -6.09 6.56 -13.49
N PHE A 97 -5.82 5.81 -12.41
CA PHE A 97 -5.21 6.36 -11.20
C PHE A 97 -3.72 6.09 -11.06
N SER A 98 -3.18 5.11 -11.80
CA SER A 98 -1.81 4.61 -11.59
C SER A 98 -1.17 4.17 -12.92
N GLY A 99 -0.05 3.46 -12.84
CA GLY A 99 0.73 2.99 -13.98
C GLY A 99 1.76 4.00 -14.49
N LEU A 100 2.62 3.56 -15.42
CA LEU A 100 3.72 4.36 -15.95
C LEU A 100 3.30 5.73 -16.50
N LYS A 101 2.11 5.79 -17.11
CA LYS A 101 1.56 7.01 -17.72
C LYS A 101 1.15 8.06 -16.69
N ASN A 102 0.52 7.63 -15.60
CA ASN A 102 -0.01 8.54 -14.57
C ASN A 102 0.96 8.73 -13.40
N GLY A 103 1.92 7.82 -13.27
CA GLY A 103 2.87 7.74 -12.18
C GLY A 103 2.39 6.86 -11.03
N LEU A 104 3.32 6.42 -10.17
CA LEU A 104 3.04 5.44 -9.11
C LEU A 104 3.18 6.01 -7.69
N HIS A 105 3.62 7.26 -7.52
CA HIS A 105 3.85 7.81 -6.18
C HIS A 105 3.71 9.34 -6.12
N ALA A 106 3.03 9.86 -5.11
CA ALA A 106 2.62 11.25 -4.95
C ALA A 106 2.01 11.83 -6.24
N ASN A 107 1.36 10.99 -7.03
CA ASN A 107 0.77 11.36 -8.31
C ASN A 107 -0.56 12.11 -8.10
N ALA A 108 -1.29 12.36 -9.19
CA ALA A 108 -2.58 13.03 -9.12
C ALA A 108 -3.56 12.34 -8.16
N ALA A 109 -3.61 11.00 -8.16
CA ALA A 109 -4.56 10.21 -7.38
C ALA A 109 -4.25 10.24 -5.88
N GLU A 110 -3.00 9.94 -5.48
CA GLU A 110 -2.60 9.96 -4.06
C GLU A 110 -2.73 11.35 -3.45
N THR A 111 -2.24 12.39 -4.15
CA THR A 111 -2.35 13.78 -3.70
C THR A 111 -3.80 14.22 -3.61
N SER A 112 -4.66 13.78 -4.55
CA SER A 112 -6.09 14.09 -4.49
C SER A 112 -6.79 13.41 -3.31
N ALA A 113 -6.44 12.18 -2.97
CA ALA A 113 -7.02 11.50 -1.81
C ALA A 113 -6.70 12.25 -0.51
N VAL A 114 -5.46 12.71 -0.33
CA VAL A 114 -5.09 13.55 0.84
C VAL A 114 -5.87 14.86 0.82
N LEU A 115 -5.98 15.51 -0.34
CA LEU A 115 -6.75 16.76 -0.52
C LEU A 115 -8.23 16.59 -0.16
N ALA A 116 -8.85 15.47 -0.53
CA ALA A 116 -10.24 15.16 -0.21
C ALA A 116 -10.46 14.88 1.29
N ILE A 117 -9.49 14.23 1.95
CA ILE A 117 -9.55 13.93 3.39
C ILE A 117 -9.34 15.19 4.22
N ASN A 118 -8.29 15.95 3.92
CA ASN A 118 -7.96 17.18 4.61
C ASN A 118 -7.16 18.12 3.70
N PRO A 119 -7.81 19.17 3.15
CA PRO A 119 -7.15 20.07 2.23
C PRO A 119 -6.01 20.87 2.86
N ALA A 120 -5.99 21.03 4.20
CA ALA A 120 -4.91 21.73 4.88
C ALA A 120 -3.57 20.96 4.88
N LEU A 121 -3.57 19.69 4.48
CA LEU A 121 -2.36 18.87 4.36
C LEU A 121 -1.71 18.92 2.96
N VAL A 122 -2.34 19.60 2.00
CA VAL A 122 -1.85 19.69 0.62
C VAL A 122 -1.68 21.15 0.21
N ASP A 123 -0.45 21.52 -0.13
CA ASP A 123 -0.13 22.79 -0.76
C ASP A 123 -0.07 22.59 -2.28
N LEU A 124 -1.18 22.86 -2.97
CA LEU A 124 -1.28 22.70 -4.43
C LEU A 124 -0.41 23.70 -5.20
N GLU A 125 -0.02 24.84 -4.61
CA GLU A 125 0.89 25.79 -5.28
C GLU A 125 2.30 25.19 -5.44
N ARG A 126 2.64 24.20 -4.60
CA ARG A 126 3.91 23.47 -4.64
C ARG A 126 3.81 22.12 -5.36
N ALA A 127 2.64 21.76 -5.88
CA ALA A 127 2.48 20.54 -6.66
C ALA A 127 3.36 20.57 -7.92
N ASN A 128 4.00 19.45 -8.23
CA ASN A 128 4.96 19.36 -9.32
C ASN A 128 4.61 18.22 -10.29
N VAL A 129 5.43 18.08 -11.33
CA VAL A 129 5.43 16.91 -12.21
C VAL A 129 6.82 16.38 -12.34
N GLU A 130 6.94 15.10 -12.08
CA GLU A 130 8.19 14.40 -12.29
C GLU A 130 7.88 12.95 -12.65
N PHE A 131 8.62 12.44 -13.64
CA PHE A 131 8.61 11.03 -13.98
C PHE A 131 10.05 10.54 -13.95
N PRO A 132 10.33 9.40 -13.30
CA PRO A 132 11.65 8.80 -13.34
C PRO A 132 12.03 8.50 -14.80
N PRO A 133 13.31 8.65 -15.18
CA PRO A 133 13.77 8.48 -16.55
C PRO A 133 13.92 7.00 -16.92
N PHE A 134 12.90 6.19 -16.63
CA PHE A 134 12.90 4.78 -16.97
C PHE A 134 12.86 4.58 -18.49
N PRO A 135 13.62 3.60 -19.02
CA PRO A 135 13.63 3.32 -20.45
C PRO A 135 12.32 2.68 -20.90
N GLU A 136 12.16 2.53 -22.22
CA GLU A 136 11.13 1.65 -22.76
C GLU A 136 11.38 0.20 -22.33
N PHE A 137 10.33 -0.47 -21.87
CA PHE A 137 10.40 -1.86 -21.44
C PHE A 137 9.92 -2.79 -22.56
N THR A 138 10.67 -3.86 -22.81
CA THR A 138 10.31 -4.92 -23.76
C THR A 138 9.49 -6.05 -23.13
N VAL A 139 9.19 -5.93 -21.82
CA VAL A 139 8.54 -6.94 -20.98
C VAL A 139 7.58 -6.26 -19.99
N ASN A 140 6.86 -7.06 -19.21
CA ASN A 140 6.05 -6.54 -18.11
C ASN A 140 6.93 -5.72 -17.14
N THR A 141 6.43 -4.54 -16.76
CA THR A 141 7.17 -3.54 -15.97
C THR A 141 7.23 -3.90 -14.49
N ALA A 142 6.21 -4.57 -13.97
CA ALA A 142 6.13 -4.98 -12.56
C ALA A 142 7.39 -5.71 -12.04
N PRO A 143 7.86 -6.81 -12.66
CA PRO A 143 9.07 -7.49 -12.18
C PRO A 143 10.33 -6.61 -12.27
N VAL A 144 10.43 -5.72 -13.26
CA VAL A 144 11.56 -4.80 -13.38
C VAL A 144 11.54 -3.74 -12.28
N HIS A 145 10.37 -3.17 -11.99
CA HIS A 145 10.21 -2.21 -10.89
C HIS A 145 10.48 -2.86 -9.54
N THR A 146 9.95 -4.05 -9.28
CA THR A 146 10.24 -4.79 -8.03
C THR A 146 11.75 -4.98 -7.88
N ALA A 147 12.44 -5.43 -8.93
CA ALA A 147 13.90 -5.60 -8.88
C ALA A 147 14.63 -4.26 -8.63
N PHE A 148 14.26 -3.20 -9.35
CA PHE A 148 14.87 -1.88 -9.20
C PHE A 148 14.72 -1.30 -7.78
N PHE A 149 13.49 -1.24 -7.28
CA PHE A 149 13.22 -0.62 -5.98
C PHE A 149 13.79 -1.43 -4.82
N PHE A 150 13.76 -2.76 -4.91
CA PHE A 150 14.12 -3.61 -3.77
C PHE A 150 15.60 -3.94 -3.67
N THR A 151 16.36 -3.78 -4.75
CA THR A 151 17.82 -4.00 -4.73
C THR A 151 18.61 -2.74 -4.39
N SER A 152 17.95 -1.57 -4.42
CA SER A 152 18.62 -0.27 -4.28
C SER A 152 17.92 0.60 -3.25
N PRO A 153 18.42 0.64 -1.99
CA PRO A 153 18.04 1.68 -1.05
C PRO A 153 18.26 3.08 -1.68
N GLY A 154 17.30 3.98 -1.50
CA GLY A 154 17.32 5.30 -2.13
C GLY A 154 16.97 5.31 -3.62
N SER A 155 16.41 4.22 -4.16
CA SER A 155 16.01 4.14 -5.58
C SER A 155 15.03 5.24 -6.02
N VAL A 156 14.05 5.61 -5.19
CA VAL A 156 13.15 6.75 -5.50
C VAL A 156 13.93 8.05 -5.46
N TYR A 157 14.77 8.25 -4.44
CA TYR A 157 15.63 9.44 -4.32
C TYR A 157 16.61 9.59 -5.50
N TRP A 158 17.09 8.47 -6.02
CA TRP A 158 17.97 8.45 -7.18
C TRP A 158 17.20 8.72 -8.48
N ALA A 159 16.00 8.17 -8.61
CA ALA A 159 15.20 8.27 -9.82
C ALA A 159 14.45 9.60 -9.96
N THR A 160 14.20 10.32 -8.86
CA THR A 160 13.44 11.59 -8.84
C THR A 160 14.07 12.60 -7.88
N LYS A 161 13.99 13.89 -8.21
CA LYS A 161 14.49 14.98 -7.36
C LYS A 161 13.49 15.40 -6.29
N SER A 162 12.20 15.33 -6.60
CA SER A 162 11.12 15.78 -5.72
C SER A 162 10.52 14.66 -4.87
N GLY A 163 10.76 13.39 -5.24
CA GLY A 163 10.04 12.24 -4.70
C GLY A 163 8.77 11.91 -5.48
N THR A 164 8.23 12.85 -6.27
CA THR A 164 7.03 12.62 -7.09
C THR A 164 7.33 11.71 -8.27
N TRP A 165 6.41 10.79 -8.54
CA TRP A 165 6.28 10.06 -9.78
C TRP A 165 4.84 10.22 -10.28
N GLY A 166 4.62 11.20 -11.15
CA GLY A 166 3.32 11.56 -11.71
C GLY A 166 3.17 13.07 -11.92
N ASP A 167 1.96 13.50 -12.33
CA ASP A 167 1.57 14.92 -12.40
C ASP A 167 0.63 15.28 -11.24
N ALA A 168 1.18 15.76 -10.13
CA ALA A 168 0.41 16.13 -8.93
C ALA A 168 -0.39 17.43 -9.12
N ARG A 169 -0.10 18.24 -10.15
CA ARG A 169 -0.83 19.50 -10.40
C ARG A 169 -2.27 19.26 -10.87
N LYS A 170 -2.56 18.04 -11.31
CA LYS A 170 -3.91 17.61 -11.74
C LYS A 170 -4.81 17.22 -10.57
N SER A 171 -4.33 17.33 -9.33
CA SER A 171 -5.07 16.90 -8.16
C SER A 171 -6.29 17.76 -7.87
N THR A 172 -7.40 17.11 -7.54
CA THR A 172 -8.66 17.76 -7.17
C THR A 172 -9.37 16.93 -6.10
N ALA A 173 -10.15 17.56 -5.20
CA ALA A 173 -10.88 16.82 -4.18
C ALA A 173 -11.83 15.77 -4.79
N ALA A 174 -12.51 16.12 -5.90
CA ALA A 174 -13.39 15.20 -6.62
C ALA A 174 -12.65 13.97 -7.19
N LEU A 175 -11.42 14.12 -7.69
CA LEU A 175 -10.61 12.97 -8.08
C LEU A 175 -10.24 12.10 -6.87
N GLY A 176 -10.02 12.73 -5.72
CA GLY A 176 -9.68 12.07 -4.46
C GLY A 176 -10.83 11.24 -3.93
N GLU A 177 -12.04 11.79 -3.91
CA GLU A 177 -13.27 11.07 -3.54
C GLU A 177 -13.44 9.82 -4.41
N ARG A 178 -13.31 9.96 -5.74
CA ARG A 178 -13.40 8.83 -6.68
C ARG A 178 -12.31 7.77 -6.43
N TYR A 179 -11.08 8.19 -6.14
CA TYR A 179 -9.98 7.27 -5.87
C TYR A 179 -10.17 6.52 -4.54
N ILE A 180 -10.63 7.22 -3.50
CA ILE A 180 -10.96 6.63 -2.19
C ILE A 180 -12.11 5.62 -2.35
N GLU A 181 -13.18 5.98 -3.07
CA GLU A 181 -14.28 5.06 -3.37
C GLU A 181 -13.81 3.82 -4.13
N ALA A 182 -12.92 3.98 -5.12
CA ALA A 182 -12.31 2.86 -5.83
C ALA A 182 -11.51 1.96 -4.88
N GLY A 183 -10.71 2.53 -3.98
CA GLY A 183 -9.99 1.79 -2.93
C GLY A 183 -10.91 1.04 -1.96
N VAL A 184 -12.04 1.65 -1.57
CA VAL A 184 -13.06 0.99 -0.74
C VAL A 184 -13.67 -0.20 -1.48
N ARG A 185 -14.09 -0.02 -2.75
CA ARG A 185 -14.65 -1.11 -3.55
C ARG A 185 -13.67 -2.25 -3.76
N SER A 186 -12.43 -1.91 -4.14
CA SER A 186 -11.32 -2.85 -4.28
C SER A 186 -11.13 -3.69 -3.02
N THR A 187 -11.03 -3.03 -1.86
CA THR A 187 -10.85 -3.71 -0.56
C THR A 187 -12.02 -4.63 -0.22
N LEU A 188 -13.27 -4.16 -0.40
CA LEU A 188 -14.46 -4.96 -0.13
C LEU A 188 -14.55 -6.18 -1.05
N ALA A 189 -14.24 -6.02 -2.34
CA ALA A 189 -14.24 -7.11 -3.30
C ALA A 189 -13.19 -8.17 -2.94
N VAL A 190 -11.98 -7.77 -2.54
CA VAL A 190 -10.94 -8.70 -2.10
C VAL A 190 -11.40 -9.47 -0.85
N LEU A 191 -11.97 -8.77 0.14
CA LEU A 191 -12.45 -9.40 1.38
C LEU A 191 -13.59 -10.40 1.14
N GLU A 192 -14.53 -10.05 0.26
CA GLU A 192 -15.60 -10.98 -0.15
C GLU A 192 -15.02 -12.24 -0.81
N ASN A 193 -14.06 -12.08 -1.73
CA ASN A 193 -13.43 -13.20 -2.41
C ASN A 193 -12.59 -14.06 -1.45
N ILE A 194 -11.96 -13.47 -0.43
CA ILE A 194 -11.29 -14.21 0.65
C ILE A 194 -12.30 -15.10 1.37
N GLU A 195 -13.43 -14.56 1.84
CA GLU A 195 -14.43 -15.34 2.57
C GLU A 195 -15.04 -16.45 1.68
N ASN A 196 -15.36 -16.14 0.43
CA ASN A 196 -15.84 -17.14 -0.54
C ASN A 196 -14.81 -18.26 -0.76
N THR A 197 -13.52 -17.92 -0.83
CA THR A 197 -12.43 -18.89 -0.97
C THR A 197 -12.35 -19.81 0.25
N PHE A 198 -12.40 -19.26 1.46
CA PHE A 198 -12.37 -20.07 2.69
C PHE A 198 -13.60 -20.97 2.82
N ALA A 199 -14.79 -20.47 2.47
CA ALA A 199 -16.03 -21.24 2.51
C ALA A 199 -16.04 -22.43 1.53
N ALA A 200 -15.32 -22.32 0.41
CA ALA A 200 -15.22 -23.38 -0.58
C ALA A 200 -14.21 -24.49 -0.24
N MET A 201 -13.38 -24.30 0.81
CA MET A 201 -12.38 -25.31 1.19
C MET A 201 -13.05 -26.53 1.82
N PRO A 202 -12.58 -27.76 1.51
CA PRO A 202 -13.13 -28.97 2.11
C PRO A 202 -12.89 -28.98 3.63
N PRO A 203 -13.80 -29.58 4.43
CA PRO A 203 -13.56 -29.77 5.85
C PRO A 203 -12.31 -30.63 6.07
N ARG A 204 -11.50 -30.26 7.06
CA ARG A 204 -10.30 -31.01 7.51
C ARG A 204 -10.35 -31.27 9.00
#